data_AF-A0A8T3MES3-F1
#
_entry.id   AF-A0A8T3MES3-F1
#
_cell.length_a   1.000
_cell.length_b   1.000
_cell.length_c   1.000
_cell.angle_alpha   90.00
_cell.angle_beta   90.00
_cell.angle_gamma   90.00
#
_symmetry.space_group_name_H-M   'P 1'
#
loop_
_entity.id
_entity.type
_entity.pdbx_description
1 polymer ?
#
loop_
_entity_poly.entity_id
_entity_poly.type
_entity_poly.pdbx_seq_one_letter_code
_entity_poly.pdbx_strand_id
1 'polypeptide(L)' 'MRVLVTGISGFAGSHLAEYILSEHPDVAVYGTVRWRSRMEN' A
#
# COMPACT_ATOMS: atom_id res chain seq x y z
N MET A 1 9.71 -1.08 -11.32
CA MET A 1 10.23 -1.83 -10.15
C MET A 1 9.07 -2.49 -9.39
N ARG A 2 9.28 -3.44 -8.45
CA ARG A 2 8.18 -4.05 -7.65
C ARG A 2 8.37 -3.78 -6.16
N VAL A 3 7.31 -3.35 -5.47
CA VAL A 3 7.31 -3.03 -4.04
C VAL A 3 6.21 -3.80 -3.32
N LEU A 4 6.53 -4.36 -2.16
CA LEU A 4 5.58 -5.04 -1.27
C LEU A 4 5.37 -4.21 0.01
N VAL A 5 4.14 -3.78 0.27
CA VAL A 5 3.74 -3.07 1.49
C VAL A 5 2.96 -4.03 2.40
N THR A 6 3.58 -4.43 3.51
CA THR A 6 2.87 -5.22 4.53
C THR A 6 2.04 -4.31 5.42
N GLY A 7 0.76 -4.64 5.64
CA GLY A 7 -0.14 -3.74 6.36
C GLY A 7 -0.65 -2.58 5.50
N ILE A 8 -0.78 -2.80 4.18
CA ILE A 8 -1.17 -1.77 3.20
C ILE A 8 -2.50 -1.08 3.52
N SER A 9 -3.41 -1.74 4.25
CA SER A 9 -4.70 -1.19 4.61
C SER A 9 -4.68 -0.28 5.85
N GLY A 10 -3.54 -0.15 6.54
CA GLY A 10 -3.41 0.74 7.71
C GLY A 10 -3.00 2.15 7.31
N PHE A 11 -3.15 3.13 8.23
CA PHE A 11 -2.85 4.56 8.01
C PHE A 11 -1.56 4.81 7.20
N ALA A 12 -0.41 4.41 7.73
CA ALA A 12 0.86 4.64 7.04
C ALA A 12 1.00 3.83 5.74
N GLY A 13 0.47 2.60 5.70
CA GLY A 13 0.59 1.70 4.55
C GLY A 13 -0.17 2.23 3.34
N SER A 14 -1.37 2.78 3.52
CA SER A 14 -2.17 3.30 2.42
C SER A 14 -1.59 4.59 1.86
N HIS A 15 -1.15 5.52 2.73
CA HIS A 15 -0.56 6.78 2.30
C HIS A 15 0.80 6.56 1.62
N LEU A 16 1.58 5.58 2.08
CA LEU A 16 2.82 5.19 1.39
C LEU A 16 2.53 4.58 0.02
N ALA A 17 1.51 3.72 -0.09
CA ALA A 17 1.12 3.16 -1.38
C ALA A 17 0.66 4.26 -2.36
N GLU A 18 -0.11 5.24 -1.89
CA GLU A 18 -0.56 6.38 -2.68
C GLU A 18 0.61 7.26 -3.14
N TYR A 19 1.53 7.58 -2.25
CA TYR A 19 2.76 8.31 -2.58
C TYR A 19 3.61 7.59 -3.64
N ILE A 20 3.82 6.28 -3.51
CA ILE A 20 4.59 5.52 -4.50
C ILE A 20 3.89 5.53 -5.86
N LEU A 21 2.56 5.39 -5.88
CA LEU A 21 1.79 5.43 -7.11
C LEU A 21 1.79 6.82 -7.76
N SER A 22 1.88 7.91 -6.98
CA SER A 22 1.95 9.28 -7.52
C SER A 22 3.33 9.63 -8.06
N GLU A 23 4.39 9.36 -7.29
CA GLU A 23 5.75 9.80 -7.63
C GLU A 23 6.50 8.80 -8.52
N HIS A 24 6.07 7.54 -8.55
CA HIS A 24 6.74 6.46 -9.28
C HIS A 24 5.73 5.62 -10.10
N PRO A 25 5.15 6.18 -11.18
CA PRO A 25 4.07 5.54 -11.94
C PRO A 25 4.48 4.24 -12.65
N ASP A 26 5.78 3.96 -12.81
CA ASP A 26 6.32 2.73 -13.38
C ASP A 26 6.53 1.60 -12.35
N VAL A 27 6.22 1.87 -11.07
CA VAL A 27 6.35 0.92 -9.97
C VAL A 27 5.05 0.14 -9.78
N ALA A 28 5.16 -1.19 -9.75
CA ALA A 28 4.07 -2.06 -9.36
C ALA A 28 4.05 -2.24 -7.84
N VAL A 29 2.99 -1.76 -7.19
CA VAL A 29 2.77 -1.87 -5.74
C VAL A 29 1.88 -3.08 -5.45
N TYR A 30 2.33 -3.92 -4.52
CA TYR A 30 1.59 -5.05 -3.98
C TYR A 30 1.42 -4.87 -2.48
N GLY A 31 0.35 -5.39 -1.91
CA GLY A 31 0.11 -5.28 -0.48
C GLY A 31 -0.51 -6.52 0.14
N THR A 32 -0.23 -6.72 1.42
CA THR A 32 -0.86 -7.79 2.21
C THR A 32 -1.83 -7.21 3.21
N VAL A 33 -2.99 -7.84 3.33
CA VAL A 33 -4.04 -7.50 4.29
C VAL A 33 -4.28 -8.69 5.23
N ARG A 34 -4.50 -8.45 6.53
CA ARG A 34 -4.86 -9.52 7.48
C ARG A 34 -6.38 -9.74 7.46
N TRP A 35 -6.82 -10.95 7.82
CA TRP A 35 -8.23 -11.42 7.76
C TRP A 35 -9.29 -10.55 8.48
N ARG A 36 -8.91 -9.52 9.23
CA ARG A 36 -9.82 -8.56 9.88
C ARG A 36 -9.27 -7.14 9.94
N SER A 37 -8.34 -6.81 9.05
CA SER A 37 -7.90 -5.43 8.92
C SER A 37 -9.09 -4.55 8.52
N ARG A 38 -9.22 -3.39 9.18
CA ARG A 38 -10.12 -2.35 8.70
C ARG A 38 -9.61 -1.90 7.33
N MET A 39 -10.52 -1.82 6.36
CA MET A 39 -10.23 -1.31 5.02
C MET A 39 -10.65 0.16 4.87
N GLU A 40 -11.36 0.68 5.87
CA GLU A 40 -11.68 2.08 6.03
C GLU A 40 -10.52 2.73 6.80
N ASN A 41 -9.98 3.78 6.21
CA ASN A 41 -8.88 4.58 6.75
C ASN A 41 -9.29 6.04 6.74
#